data_AF-A0A965J4N9-F1
#
_entry.id   AF-A0A965J4N9-F1
#
_cell.length_a   1.000
_cell.length_b   1.000
_cell.length_c   1.000
_cell.angle_alpha   90.00
_cell.angle_beta   90.00
_cell.angle_gamma   90.00
#
_symmetry.space_group_name_H-M   'P 1'
#
loop_
_entity.id
_entity.type
_entity.pdbx_description
1 polymer ?
#
loop_
_entity_poly.entity_id
_entity_poly.type
_entity_poly.pdbx_seq_one_letter_code
_entity_poly.pdbx_strand_id
1 'polypeptide(L)'
;MHALGRTIGAQCKAGDLILLNGPLGAGKTVLVQGIGEALGISDVTSPTFVISRIHNAPLSLIHVDAYRLLESGNAAAYLDDLDLDTPRESAVTVIEWGGEES
;
A
#
# COMPACT_ATOMS: atom_id res chain seq x y z
N MET A 1 -4.00 -6.66 13.87
CA MET A 1 -3.90 -6.03 12.54
C MET A 1 -3.99 -7.03 11.39
N HIS A 2 -3.23 -8.13 11.40
CA HIS A 2 -3.24 -9.10 10.28
C HIS A 2 -4.62 -9.68 9.94
N ALA A 3 -5.36 -10.18 10.94
CA ALA A 3 -6.72 -10.71 10.74
C ALA A 3 -7.71 -9.65 10.20
N LEU A 4 -7.53 -8.39 10.61
CA LEU A 4 -8.30 -7.27 10.07
C LEU A 4 -7.94 -7.02 8.59
N GLY A 5 -6.64 -7.03 8.26
CA GLY A 5 -6.15 -6.95 6.89
C GLY A 5 -6.76 -8.02 5.98
N ARG A 6 -6.82 -9.28 6.44
CA ARG A 6 -7.48 -10.36 5.69
C ARG A 6 -8.94 -10.10 5.42
N THR A 7 -9.65 -9.55 6.42
CA THR A 7 -11.08 -9.25 6.31
C THR A 7 -11.34 -8.13 5.29
N ILE A 8 -10.47 -7.11 5.30
CA ILE A 8 -10.51 -6.01 4.32
C ILE A 8 -10.18 -6.54 2.93
N GLY A 9 -9.06 -7.27 2.77
CA GLY A 9 -8.59 -7.78 1.49
C GLY A 9 -9.59 -8.71 0.80
N ALA A 10 -10.36 -9.49 1.57
CA ALA A 10 -11.42 -10.36 1.03
C ALA A 10 -12.58 -9.60 0.37
N GLN A 11 -12.71 -8.29 0.61
CA GLN A 11 -13.74 -7.45 0.02
C GLN A 11 -13.20 -6.51 -1.06
N CYS A 12 -11.88 -6.46 -1.24
CA CYS A 12 -11.24 -5.57 -2.19
C CYS A 12 -11.55 -5.96 -3.64
N LYS A 13 -11.57 -4.94 -4.49
CA LYS A 13 -11.73 -5.04 -5.94
C LYS A 13 -10.64 -4.24 -6.63
N ALA A 14 -10.44 -4.53 -7.92
CA ALA A 14 -9.57 -3.74 -8.76
C ALA A 14 -9.99 -2.25 -8.74
N GLY A 15 -9.01 -1.36 -8.59
CA GLY A 15 -9.21 0.08 -8.48
C GLY A 15 -9.38 0.61 -7.06
N ASP A 16 -9.54 -0.25 -6.05
CA ASP A 16 -9.68 0.19 -4.67
C ASP A 16 -8.40 0.88 -4.17
N LEU A 17 -8.59 2.00 -3.46
CA LEU A 17 -7.52 2.78 -2.83
C LEU A 17 -7.73 2.80 -1.31
N ILE A 18 -6.71 2.36 -0.57
CA ILE A 18 -6.70 2.31 0.88
C ILE A 18 -5.58 3.21 1.40
N LEU A 19 -5.96 4.22 2.19
CA LEU A 19 -5.01 5.11 2.87
C LEU A 19 -4.86 4.68 4.33
N LEU A 20 -3.65 4.40 4.76
CA LEU A 20 -3.33 3.98 6.13
C LEU A 20 -2.56 5.08 6.85
N ASN A 21 -3.20 5.69 7.86
CA ASN A 21 -2.59 6.68 8.75
C ASN A 21 -2.49 6.15 10.18
N GLY A 22 -1.45 6.58 10.89
CA GLY A 22 -1.23 6.23 12.30
C GLY A 22 0.26 6.03 12.60
N PRO A 23 0.70 6.14 13.86
CA PRO A 23 2.10 6.30 14.24
C PRO A 23 3.04 5.18 13.78
N LEU A 24 4.35 5.43 13.84
CA LEU A 24 5.36 4.40 13.61
C LEU A 24 5.11 3.23 14.58
N GLY A 25 5.11 2.00 14.07
CA GLY A 25 4.80 0.83 14.88
C GLY A 25 3.31 0.54 15.09
N ALA A 26 2.37 1.33 14.54
CA ALA A 26 0.92 1.06 14.64
C ALA A 26 0.45 -0.24 13.95
N GLY A 27 1.35 -0.96 13.28
CA GLY A 27 1.03 -2.22 12.60
C GLY A 27 0.38 -2.04 11.22
N LYS A 28 0.63 -0.91 10.55
CA LYS A 28 0.16 -0.63 9.19
C LYS A 28 0.66 -1.67 8.18
N THR A 29 1.97 -1.91 8.13
CA THR A 29 2.55 -3.00 7.30
C THR A 29 1.95 -4.37 7.62
N VAL A 30 1.69 -4.68 8.90
CA VAL A 30 1.04 -5.95 9.31
C VAL A 30 -0.40 -6.04 8.79
N LEU A 31 -1.09 -4.90 8.66
CA LEU A 31 -2.40 -4.84 8.02
C LEU A 31 -2.28 -5.06 6.50
N VAL A 32 -1.29 -4.45 5.84
CA VAL A 32 -1.04 -4.67 4.40
C VAL A 32 -0.71 -6.12 4.09
N GLN A 33 0.07 -6.78 4.96
CA GLN A 33 0.37 -8.21 4.85
C GLN A 33 -0.89 -9.07 4.90
N GLY A 34 -1.82 -8.76 5.82
CA GLY A 34 -3.11 -9.44 5.88
C GLY A 34 -3.97 -9.21 4.63
N ILE A 35 -3.94 -7.99 4.06
CA ILE A 35 -4.60 -7.70 2.78
C ILE A 35 -4.00 -8.57 1.67
N GLY A 36 -2.67 -8.58 1.54
CA GLY A 36 -1.97 -9.40 0.55
C GLY A 36 -2.31 -10.89 0.67
N GLU A 37 -2.36 -11.44 1.89
CA GLU A 37 -2.73 -12.84 2.11
C GLU A 37 -4.13 -13.14 1.54
N ALA A 38 -5.11 -12.27 1.77
CA ALA A 38 -6.46 -12.44 1.23
C ALA A 38 -6.52 -12.33 -0.30
N LEU A 39 -5.57 -11.62 -0.91
CA LEU A 39 -5.39 -11.54 -2.36
C LEU A 39 -4.55 -12.70 -2.94
N GLY A 40 -4.08 -13.63 -2.10
CA GLY A 40 -3.26 -14.77 -2.51
C GLY A 40 -1.76 -14.46 -2.62
N ILE A 41 -1.27 -13.42 -1.94
CA ILE A 41 0.11 -12.93 -1.98
C ILE A 41 0.80 -13.30 -0.68
N SER A 42 1.86 -14.12 -0.75
CA SER A 42 2.59 -14.63 0.43
C SER A 42 3.66 -13.67 0.96
N ASP A 43 4.30 -12.90 0.08
CA ASP A 43 5.55 -12.17 0.40
C ASP A 43 5.37 -10.65 0.34
N VAL A 44 4.34 -10.15 1.03
CA VAL A 44 4.18 -8.71 1.24
C VAL A 44 5.24 -8.22 2.21
N THR A 45 6.14 -7.40 1.68
CA THR A 45 7.24 -6.79 2.42
C THR A 45 7.11 -5.30 2.33
N SER A 46 7.40 -4.61 3.44
CA SER A 46 7.47 -3.15 3.43
C SER A 46 8.44 -2.71 2.33
N PRO A 47 8.12 -1.66 1.56
CA PRO A 47 9.04 -1.08 0.60
C PRO A 47 10.12 -0.27 1.36
N THR A 48 10.97 -0.95 2.14
CA THR A 48 11.93 -0.33 3.08
C THR A 48 12.99 0.53 2.37
N PHE A 49 13.24 0.28 1.08
CA PHE A 49 14.27 0.95 0.26
C PHE A 49 13.75 1.45 -1.10
N VAL A 50 12.43 1.31 -1.36
CA VAL A 50 11.79 1.72 -2.61
C VAL A 50 10.53 2.51 -2.28
N ILE A 51 10.02 3.36 -3.17
CA ILE A 51 8.82 4.18 -2.91
C ILE A 51 7.55 3.32 -2.95
N SER A 52 7.52 2.34 -3.84
CA SER A 52 6.43 1.39 -3.97
C SER A 52 6.93 0.01 -4.36
N ARG A 53 6.08 -0.99 -4.12
CA ARG A 53 6.27 -2.36 -4.56
C ARG A 53 4.96 -2.88 -5.14
N ILE A 54 5.05 -3.51 -6.31
CA ILE A 54 3.94 -4.23 -6.92
C ILE A 54 4.09 -5.70 -6.57
N HIS A 55 3.05 -6.27 -5.98
CA HIS A 55 2.91 -7.68 -5.72
C HIS A 55 1.90 -8.26 -6.71
N ASN A 56 2.40 -9.06 -7.66
CA ASN A 56 1.59 -9.60 -8.74
C ASN A 56 0.70 -10.76 -8.28
N ALA A 57 -0.58 -10.68 -8.63
CA ALA A 57 -1.60 -11.71 -8.41
C ALA A 57 -2.73 -11.49 -9.43
N PRO A 58 -3.75 -12.38 -9.52
CA PRO A 58 -4.94 -12.11 -10.32
C PRO A 58 -5.62 -10.78 -9.96
N LEU A 59 -5.53 -10.38 -8.69
CA LEU A 59 -5.78 -9.02 -8.23
C LEU A 59 -4.52 -8.52 -7.54
N SER A 60 -3.68 -7.77 -8.27
CA SER A 60 -2.40 -7.28 -7.80
C SER A 60 -2.55 -6.29 -6.64
N LEU A 61 -1.50 -6.18 -5.82
CA LEU A 61 -1.40 -5.21 -4.73
C LEU A 61 -0.26 -4.23 -5.02
N ILE A 62 -0.58 -2.94 -5.05
CA ILE A 62 0.39 -1.84 -5.12
C ILE A 62 0.55 -1.32 -3.70
N HIS A 63 1.72 -1.52 -3.10
CA HIS A 63 2.02 -1.07 -1.76
C HIS A 63 2.99 0.11 -1.82
N VAL A 64 2.53 1.28 -1.40
CA VAL A 64 3.29 2.54 -1.38
C VAL A 64 3.58 2.93 0.07
N ASP A 65 4.79 3.41 0.35
CA ASP A 65 5.14 4.03 1.63
C ASP A 65 5.49 5.50 1.41
N ALA A 66 4.53 6.37 1.71
CA ALA A 66 4.64 7.81 1.50
C ALA A 66 5.38 8.53 2.65
N TYR A 67 5.71 7.86 3.77
CA TYR A 67 6.63 8.43 4.76
C TYR A 67 7.97 8.82 4.12
N ARG A 68 8.44 8.03 3.15
CA ARG A 68 9.66 8.33 2.39
C ARG A 68 9.51 9.49 1.41
N LEU A 69 8.32 9.68 0.86
CA LEU A 69 8.00 10.79 -0.03
C LEU A 69 7.95 12.13 0.71
N LEU A 70 7.56 12.09 1.99
CA LEU A 70 7.60 13.25 2.88
C LEU A 70 9.05 13.58 3.29
N GLU A 71 9.89 12.58 3.56
CA GLU A 71 11.33 12.80 3.82
C GLU A 71 12.09 13.39 2.61
N SER A 72 11.70 13.04 1.38
CA SER A 72 12.35 13.54 0.16
C SER A 72 11.91 14.95 -0.26
N GLY A 73 10.90 15.53 0.40
CA GLY A 73 10.46 16.92 0.20
C GLY A 73 9.70 17.20 -1.10
N ASN A 74 9.37 16.19 -1.92
CA ASN A 74 8.62 16.37 -3.17
C ASN A 74 7.71 15.19 -3.49
N ALA A 75 6.75 14.91 -2.61
CA ALA A 75 5.83 13.78 -2.75
C ALA A 75 5.01 13.80 -4.05
N ALA A 76 4.60 14.98 -4.53
CA ALA A 76 3.78 15.12 -5.73
C ALA A 76 4.53 14.70 -7.01
N ALA A 77 5.77 15.16 -7.21
CA ALA A 77 6.55 14.80 -8.40
C ALA A 77 6.88 13.30 -8.45
N TYR A 78 7.05 12.66 -7.31
CA TYR A 78 7.32 11.22 -7.25
C TYR A 78 6.08 10.35 -7.49
N LEU A 79 4.88 10.83 -7.14
CA LEU A 79 3.65 10.12 -7.46
C LEU A 79 3.38 10.14 -8.97
N ASP A 80 3.69 11.24 -9.63
CA ASP A 80 3.62 11.36 -11.09
C ASP A 80 4.65 10.44 -11.80
N ASP A 81 5.87 10.31 -11.24
CA ASP A 81 6.92 9.41 -11.78
C ASP A 81 6.62 7.92 -11.60
N LEU A 82 5.69 7.55 -10.71
CA LEU A 82 5.43 6.16 -10.35
C LEU A 82 4.58 5.40 -11.39
N ASP A 83 4.08 6.10 -12.42
CA ASP A 83 3.21 5.58 -13.51
C ASP A 83 2.18 4.56 -13.00
N LEU A 84 1.48 4.93 -11.92
CA LEU A 84 0.51 4.06 -11.27
C LEU A 84 -0.83 4.03 -12.00
N ASP A 85 -1.09 4.90 -12.95
CA ASP A 85 -2.44 5.04 -13.53
C ASP A 85 -2.90 3.74 -14.22
N THR A 86 -2.04 3.13 -15.04
CA THR A 86 -2.39 1.89 -15.75
C THR A 86 -2.43 0.66 -14.81
N PRO A 87 -1.47 0.46 -13.89
CA PRO A 87 -1.54 -0.62 -12.91
C PRO A 87 -2.68 -0.48 -11.89
N ARG A 88 -3.03 0.75 -11.48
CA ARG A 88 -3.98 1.02 -10.39
C ARG A 88 -5.39 0.59 -10.72
N GLU A 89 -5.85 0.78 -11.96
CA GLU A 89 -7.19 0.36 -12.36
C GLU A 89 -7.40 -1.17 -12.30
N SER A 90 -6.32 -1.95 -12.32
CA SER A 90 -6.34 -3.41 -12.25
C SER A 90 -5.84 -3.98 -10.91
N ALA A 91 -5.54 -3.12 -9.93
CA ALA A 91 -4.92 -3.51 -8.67
C ALA A 91 -5.64 -2.88 -7.46
N VAL A 92 -5.35 -3.40 -6.28
CA VAL A 92 -5.63 -2.74 -5.01
C VAL A 92 -4.42 -1.89 -4.65
N THR A 93 -4.60 -0.61 -4.37
CA THR A 93 -3.52 0.28 -3.95
C THR A 93 -3.63 0.58 -2.47
N VAL A 94 -2.57 0.29 -1.72
CA VAL A 94 -2.45 0.62 -0.30
C VAL A 94 -1.30 1.60 -0.12
N ILE A 95 -1.60 2.78 0.44
CA ILE A 95 -0.62 3.82 0.73
C ILE A 95 -0.49 3.95 2.24
N GLU A 96 0.70 3.66 2.77
CA GLU A 96 1.07 3.99 4.13
C GLU A 96 1.51 5.46 4.22
N TRP A 97 0.94 6.22 5.17
CA TRP A 97 1.28 7.60 5.53
C TRP A 97 1.10 8.68 4.47
N GLY A 98 -0.15 9.12 4.29
CA GLY A 98 -0.50 10.24 3.39
C GLY A 98 -0.92 11.53 4.09
N GLY A 99 -0.84 11.65 5.42
CA GLY A 99 -1.32 12.84 6.14
C GLY A 99 -0.57 13.14 7.44
N GLU A 100 -0.47 14.43 7.77
CA GLU A 100 0.13 14.95 9.00
C GLU A 100 -0.44 14.26 10.24
N GLU A 101 0.45 13.98 11.19
CA GLU A 101 0.10 13.51 12.53
C GLU A 101 -0.92 14.48 13.16
N SER A 102 -2.13 13.98 13.45
CA SER A 102 -3.11 14.67 14.29
C SER A 102 -3.07 14.10 15.70
#